data_AF-A0A183A2T8-F1
#
_entry.id   AF-A0A183A2T8-F1
#
_cell.length_a   1.000
_cell.length_b   1.000
_cell.length_c   1.000
_cell.angle_alpha   90.00
_cell.angle_beta   90.00
_cell.angle_gamma   90.00
#
_symmetry.space_group_name_H-M   'P 1'
#
loop_
_entity.id
_entity.type
_entity.pdbx_description
1 polymer ?
#
loop_
_entity_poly.entity_id
_entity_poly.type
_entity_poly.pdbx_seq_one_letter_code
_entity_poly.pdbx_strand_id
1 'polypeptide(L)'
;LRALGSSCDWSRARFTMDPSMCRAVTEAFCRLHADGLIYRSLRLVNWSCTLLSAISDIEVDKMELSGRTLLSVPGYDKPVVFGILSVELVVATTRLETMLGDTGVAVHPEDPRYQHLIGRQIQHPLVPDRVIPIVGDSFVDREFGTGAVKLTPAHDYTDWEAGLRHHLPAISVIDEAGNMTSAAGPQFAGMKRFHARVQVRTALEALGLFRGEQDNPMVVPVCSRSKDIIEPLLKPQWYMRCQEMADQAIKEVGALISTTIQTKRNYSVCKTIFKPLSSTDFGCPFG
;
A
#
# COMPACT_ATOMS: atom_id res chain seq x y z
N LEU A 1 -1.61 -17.57 -31.37
CA LEU A 1 -0.14 -17.70 -31.58
C LEU A 1 0.21 -18.55 -32.81
N ARG A 2 -0.20 -19.83 -32.89
CA ARG A 2 0.05 -20.65 -34.09
C ARG A 2 -0.54 -20.06 -35.37
N ALA A 3 -1.80 -19.63 -35.33
CA ALA A 3 -2.45 -18.94 -36.46
C ALA A 3 -1.79 -17.61 -36.84
N LEU A 4 -1.01 -17.00 -35.93
CA LEU A 4 -0.23 -15.79 -36.19
C LEU A 4 1.15 -16.10 -36.80
N GLY A 5 1.48 -17.37 -37.07
CA GLY A 5 2.76 -17.78 -37.65
C GLY A 5 3.94 -17.83 -36.66
N SER A 6 3.67 -17.87 -35.34
CA SER A 6 4.73 -17.90 -34.32
C SER A 6 5.53 -19.22 -34.36
N SER A 7 6.86 -19.13 -34.47
CA SER A 7 7.81 -20.25 -34.62
C SER A 7 8.33 -20.82 -33.28
N CYS A 8 7.54 -20.74 -32.21
CA CYS A 8 7.93 -21.28 -30.90
C CYS A 8 8.08 -22.82 -30.91
N ASP A 9 8.95 -23.36 -30.05
CA ASP A 9 9.05 -24.81 -29.83
C ASP A 9 7.86 -25.33 -29.02
N TRP A 10 6.82 -25.73 -29.75
CA TRP A 10 5.59 -26.23 -29.15
C TRP A 10 5.73 -27.57 -28.43
N SER A 11 6.78 -28.35 -28.70
CA SER A 11 7.02 -29.63 -28.02
C SER A 11 7.43 -29.43 -26.56
N ARG A 12 7.99 -28.26 -26.25
CA ARG A 12 8.41 -27.84 -24.92
C ARG A 12 7.44 -26.87 -24.27
N ALA A 13 6.24 -26.70 -24.82
CA ALA A 13 5.20 -25.92 -24.15
C ALA A 13 4.97 -26.49 -22.73
N ARG A 14 4.90 -25.60 -21.76
CA ARG A 14 4.62 -25.91 -20.36
C ARG A 14 3.52 -24.99 -19.87
N PHE A 15 2.66 -25.53 -19.02
CA PHE A 15 1.71 -24.77 -18.23
C PHE A 15 2.22 -24.66 -16.80
N THR A 16 1.96 -23.54 -16.14
CA THR A 16 2.50 -23.25 -14.80
C THR A 16 2.01 -24.24 -13.74
N MET A 17 0.90 -24.93 -13.98
CA MET A 17 0.36 -25.98 -13.10
C MET A 17 0.72 -27.41 -13.56
N ASP A 18 1.57 -27.58 -14.58
CA ASP A 18 2.05 -28.91 -14.96
C ASP A 18 2.82 -29.55 -13.80
N PRO A 19 2.77 -30.90 -13.62
CA PRO A 19 3.46 -31.58 -12.52
C PRO A 19 4.96 -31.25 -12.44
N SER A 20 5.62 -31.03 -13.58
CA SER A 20 7.04 -30.64 -13.61
C SER A 20 7.30 -29.24 -13.07
N MET A 21 6.41 -28.28 -13.38
CA MET A 21 6.49 -26.91 -12.89
C MET A 21 6.14 -26.83 -11.40
N CYS A 22 5.12 -27.56 -10.95
CA CYS A 22 4.78 -27.66 -9.52
C CYS A 22 5.94 -28.22 -8.69
N ARG A 23 6.66 -29.24 -9.20
CA ARG A 23 7.88 -29.75 -8.56
C ARG A 23 8.97 -28.69 -8.45
N ALA A 24 9.22 -27.93 -9.53
CA ALA A 24 10.22 -26.88 -9.53
C ALA A 24 9.91 -25.77 -8.51
N VAL A 25 8.64 -25.34 -8.41
CA VAL A 25 8.20 -24.33 -7.44
C VAL A 25 8.33 -24.86 -6.00
N THR A 26 7.96 -26.12 -5.76
CA THR A 26 8.08 -26.75 -4.43
C THR A 26 9.54 -26.82 -3.99
N GLU A 27 10.43 -27.29 -4.87
CA GLU A 27 11.87 -27.33 -4.60
C GLU A 27 12.45 -25.93 -4.33
N ALA A 28 12.09 -24.94 -5.14
CA ALA A 28 12.51 -23.57 -4.95
C ALA A 28 12.05 -23.02 -3.59
N PHE A 29 10.80 -23.26 -3.21
CA PHE A 29 10.27 -22.86 -1.90
C PHE A 29 11.06 -23.51 -0.75
N CYS A 30 11.24 -24.83 -0.79
CA CYS A 30 11.96 -25.57 0.25
C CYS A 30 13.41 -25.07 0.41
N ARG A 31 14.11 -24.83 -0.70
CA ARG A 31 15.48 -24.33 -0.68
C ARG A 31 15.56 -22.91 -0.13
N LEU A 32 14.75 -21.99 -0.65
CA LEU A 32 14.74 -20.60 -0.19
C LEU A 32 14.29 -20.48 1.28
N HIS A 33 13.44 -21.39 1.76
CA HIS A 33 13.09 -21.47 3.17
C HIS A 33 14.25 -22.01 4.03
N ALA A 34 14.93 -23.08 3.58
CA ALA A 34 16.10 -23.62 4.27
C ALA A 34 17.25 -22.59 4.36
N ASP A 35 17.42 -21.77 3.33
CA ASP A 35 18.38 -20.67 3.29
C ASP A 35 17.94 -19.44 4.12
N GLY A 36 16.76 -19.49 4.73
CA GLY A 36 16.21 -18.40 5.53
C GLY A 36 15.77 -17.18 4.72
N LEU A 37 15.62 -17.28 3.40
CA LEU A 37 15.10 -16.20 2.55
C LEU A 37 13.57 -16.13 2.58
N ILE A 38 12.89 -17.27 2.59
CA ILE A 38 11.45 -17.37 2.82
C ILE A 38 11.19 -17.56 4.30
N TYR A 39 10.29 -16.77 4.87
CA TYR A 39 9.93 -16.85 6.29
C TYR A 39 8.46 -16.50 6.51
N ARG A 40 7.91 -16.93 7.64
CA ARG A 40 6.54 -16.61 8.06
C ARG A 40 6.56 -15.51 9.10
N SER A 41 5.71 -14.49 8.93
CA SER A 41 5.60 -13.37 9.86
C SER A 41 4.16 -12.92 9.96
N LEU A 42 3.76 -12.39 11.12
CA LEU A 42 2.52 -11.64 11.27
C LEU A 42 2.82 -10.18 10.91
N ARG A 43 2.22 -9.66 9.83
CA ARG A 43 2.33 -8.25 9.42
C ARG A 43 1.03 -7.77 8.80
N LEU A 44 0.90 -6.47 8.61
CA LEU A 44 -0.14 -5.93 7.76
C LEU A 44 0.08 -6.35 6.31
N VAL A 45 -1.00 -6.75 5.67
CA VAL A 45 -1.04 -7.07 4.25
C VAL A 45 -2.17 -6.32 3.58
N ASN A 46 -1.98 -5.98 2.31
CA ASN A 46 -3.04 -5.50 1.47
C ASN A 46 -4.04 -6.64 1.27
N TRP A 47 -5.25 -6.47 1.77
CA TRP A 47 -6.29 -7.48 1.70
C TRP A 47 -7.44 -7.00 0.82
N SER A 48 -7.87 -7.87 -0.09
CA SER A 48 -9.12 -7.66 -0.84
C SER A 48 -10.25 -8.40 -0.13
N CYS A 49 -11.18 -7.67 0.48
CA CYS A 49 -12.34 -8.25 1.17
C CYS A 49 -13.27 -8.98 0.20
N THR A 50 -13.29 -8.58 -1.07
CA THR A 50 -14.04 -9.27 -2.12
C THR A 50 -13.39 -10.59 -2.54
N LEU A 51 -12.06 -10.63 -2.68
CA LEU A 51 -11.34 -11.86 -3.10
C LEU A 51 -11.01 -12.79 -1.94
N LEU A 52 -11.13 -12.32 -0.69
CA LEU A 52 -10.69 -13.01 0.51
C LEU A 52 -9.23 -13.47 0.41
N SER A 53 -8.37 -12.57 -0.07
CA SER A 53 -6.95 -12.86 -0.29
C SER A 53 -6.09 -11.65 -0.02
N ALA A 54 -4.88 -11.93 0.47
CA ALA A 54 -3.77 -10.99 0.41
C ALA A 54 -3.41 -10.73 -1.06
N ILE A 55 -3.04 -9.50 -1.36
CA ILE A 55 -2.59 -9.05 -2.68
C ILE A 55 -1.24 -8.35 -2.55
N SER A 56 -0.41 -8.47 -3.58
CA SER A 56 0.89 -7.82 -3.61
C SER A 56 0.77 -6.33 -3.95
N ASP A 57 1.78 -5.53 -3.60
CA ASP A 57 1.78 -4.08 -3.87
C ASP A 57 1.64 -3.76 -5.37
N ILE A 58 2.17 -4.61 -6.26
CA ILE A 58 2.05 -4.44 -7.71
C ILE A 58 0.62 -4.70 -8.24
N GLU A 59 -0.22 -5.37 -7.45
CA GLU A 59 -1.64 -5.61 -7.78
C GLU A 59 -2.57 -4.52 -7.20
N VAL A 60 -2.01 -3.49 -6.55
CA VAL A 60 -2.74 -2.36 -5.98
C VAL A 60 -2.63 -1.16 -6.90
N ASP A 61 -3.77 -0.77 -7.48
CA ASP A 61 -3.91 0.48 -8.21
C ASP A 61 -4.06 1.64 -7.19
N LYS A 62 -3.36 2.75 -7.42
CA LYS A 62 -3.47 3.96 -6.58
C LYS A 62 -4.37 4.97 -7.26
N MET A 63 -5.56 5.20 -6.70
CA MET A 63 -6.51 6.18 -7.20
C MET A 63 -6.36 7.49 -6.45
N GLU A 64 -5.91 8.54 -7.14
CA GLU A 64 -5.81 9.89 -6.57
C GLU A 64 -7.17 10.59 -6.59
N LEU A 65 -7.55 11.16 -5.47
CA LEU A 65 -8.77 11.95 -5.29
C LEU A 65 -8.37 13.37 -4.90
N SER A 66 -8.97 14.37 -5.57
CA SER A 66 -8.75 15.79 -5.27
C SER A 66 -9.59 16.30 -4.09
N GLY A 67 -10.60 15.54 -3.65
CA GLY A 67 -11.52 15.92 -2.58
C GLY A 67 -12.68 14.92 -2.46
N ARG A 68 -13.80 15.37 -1.91
CA ARG A 68 -14.98 14.53 -1.64
C ARG A 68 -15.47 13.83 -2.90
N THR A 69 -15.36 12.51 -2.91
CA THR A 69 -15.67 11.67 -4.09
C THR A 69 -16.53 10.48 -3.68
N LEU A 70 -17.56 10.18 -4.47
CA LEU A 70 -18.39 8.97 -4.33
C LEU A 70 -17.80 7.85 -5.20
N LEU A 71 -17.39 6.76 -4.58
CA LEU A 71 -16.86 5.58 -5.27
C LEU A 71 -17.81 4.39 -5.13
N SER A 72 -18.01 3.66 -6.23
CA SER A 72 -18.70 2.38 -6.18
C SER A 72 -17.75 1.32 -5.62
N VAL A 73 -18.18 0.64 -4.56
CA VAL A 73 -17.39 -0.42 -3.91
C VAL A 73 -18.13 -1.75 -4.08
N PRO A 74 -17.47 -2.81 -4.57
CA PRO A 74 -18.05 -4.14 -4.64
C PRO A 74 -18.67 -4.58 -3.32
N GLY A 75 -19.88 -5.12 -3.38
CA GLY A 75 -20.63 -5.56 -2.20
C GLY A 75 -21.42 -4.48 -1.47
N TYR A 76 -21.48 -3.24 -2.00
CA TYR A 76 -22.31 -2.16 -1.47
C TYR A 76 -23.32 -1.66 -2.50
N ASP A 77 -24.57 -1.50 -2.09
CA ASP A 77 -25.67 -1.07 -2.99
C ASP A 77 -25.61 0.43 -3.32
N LYS A 78 -24.97 1.22 -2.45
CA LYS A 78 -24.82 2.67 -2.60
C LYS A 78 -23.33 3.03 -2.68
N PRO A 79 -22.97 4.05 -3.48
CA PRO A 79 -21.61 4.58 -3.49
C PRO A 79 -21.16 5.03 -2.10
N VAL A 80 -19.89 4.80 -1.79
CA VAL A 80 -19.26 5.15 -0.51
C VAL A 80 -18.46 6.45 -0.69
N VAL A 81 -18.51 7.32 0.31
CA VAL A 81 -17.81 8.61 0.30
C VAL A 81 -16.36 8.44 0.74
N PHE A 82 -15.44 8.99 -0.05
CA PHE A 82 -14.01 9.12 0.23
C PHE A 82 -13.55 10.56 0.00
N GLY A 83 -12.31 10.88 0.36
CA GLY A 83 -11.73 12.22 0.18
C GLY A 83 -12.28 13.25 1.16
N ILE A 84 -12.63 12.80 2.37
CA ILE A 84 -13.11 13.65 3.45
C ILE A 84 -12.25 13.40 4.68
N LEU A 85 -11.86 14.47 5.35
CA LEU A 85 -11.27 14.45 6.67
C LEU A 85 -12.35 14.85 7.69
N SER A 86 -12.75 13.90 8.53
CA SER A 86 -13.64 14.13 9.66
C SER A 86 -12.82 14.56 10.87
N VAL A 87 -13.27 15.60 11.58
CA VAL A 87 -12.62 16.12 12.79
C VAL A 87 -13.49 15.85 13.99
N GLU A 88 -12.88 15.36 15.07
CA GLU A 88 -13.52 15.17 16.37
C GLU A 88 -12.66 15.76 17.48
N LEU A 89 -13.11 15.69 18.74
CA LEU A 89 -12.63 16.50 19.88
C LEU A 89 -11.10 16.71 19.99
N VAL A 90 -10.25 15.84 19.43
CA VAL A 90 -8.81 16.08 19.29
C VAL A 90 -8.21 15.56 17.98
N VAL A 91 -8.90 14.71 17.20
CA VAL A 91 -8.28 13.92 16.12
C VAL A 91 -8.99 14.14 14.78
N ALA A 92 -8.21 14.23 13.71
CA ALA A 92 -8.70 14.21 12.34
C ALA A 92 -8.47 12.84 11.69
N THR A 93 -9.47 12.29 10.98
CA THR A 93 -9.37 10.98 10.31
C THR A 93 -10.22 10.89 9.06
N THR A 94 -9.78 10.10 8.08
CA THR A 94 -10.54 9.77 6.86
C THR A 94 -11.26 8.42 6.96
N ARG A 95 -11.01 7.65 8.04
CA ARG A 95 -11.52 6.28 8.25
C ARG A 95 -12.15 6.13 9.63
N LEU A 96 -13.34 6.71 9.83
CA LEU A 96 -14.07 6.66 11.11
C LEU A 96 -14.31 5.24 11.60
N GLU A 97 -14.64 4.29 10.73
CA GLU A 97 -14.87 2.89 11.09
C GLU A 97 -13.67 2.22 11.76
N THR A 98 -12.45 2.67 11.45
CA THR A 98 -11.23 2.13 12.06
C THR A 98 -11.00 2.66 13.47
N MET A 99 -11.66 3.77 13.86
CA MET A 99 -11.55 4.31 15.23
C MET A 99 -11.90 3.28 16.29
N LEU A 100 -12.84 2.39 15.97
CA LEU A 100 -13.25 1.31 16.87
C LEU A 100 -12.10 0.35 17.22
N GLY A 101 -10.99 0.37 16.48
CA GLY A 101 -9.75 -0.37 16.74
C GLY A 101 -8.62 0.46 17.36
N ASP A 102 -8.88 1.73 17.72
CA ASP A 102 -7.84 2.64 18.22
C ASP A 102 -7.25 2.13 19.52
N THR A 103 -5.93 2.24 19.63
CA THR A 103 -5.16 1.87 20.83
C THR A 103 -4.11 2.90 21.22
N GLY A 104 -4.02 4.01 20.48
CA GLY A 104 -3.22 5.18 20.85
C GLY A 104 -3.76 6.46 20.21
N VAL A 105 -3.31 7.60 20.70
CA VAL A 105 -3.35 8.87 19.98
C VAL A 105 -1.92 9.40 19.93
N ALA A 106 -1.40 9.67 18.74
CA ALA A 106 -0.10 10.27 18.55
C ALA A 106 -0.23 11.79 18.40
N VAL A 107 0.68 12.52 19.05
CA VAL A 107 0.91 13.95 18.85
C VAL A 107 2.39 14.18 18.63
N HIS A 108 2.75 15.27 17.94
CA HIS A 108 4.17 15.58 17.76
C HIS A 108 4.79 15.99 19.13
N PRO A 109 5.96 15.45 19.52
CA PRO A 109 6.59 15.75 20.81
C PRO A 109 6.90 17.23 21.02
N GLU A 110 7.09 17.98 19.93
CA GLU A 110 7.39 19.42 19.96
C GLU A 110 6.15 20.30 19.74
N ASP A 111 4.94 19.74 19.66
CA ASP A 111 3.72 20.55 19.52
C ASP A 111 3.30 21.15 20.87
N PRO A 112 3.39 22.48 21.07
CA PRO A 112 3.07 23.11 22.34
C PRO A 112 1.59 22.95 22.73
N ARG A 113 0.70 22.67 21.76
CA ARG A 113 -0.73 22.45 22.02
C ARG A 113 -0.99 21.17 22.80
N TYR A 114 -0.18 20.13 22.61
CA TYR A 114 -0.44 18.79 23.15
C TYR A 114 0.69 18.18 23.96
N GLN A 115 1.87 18.81 24.02
CA GLN A 115 3.02 18.33 24.81
C GLN A 115 2.64 17.90 26.24
N HIS A 116 1.79 18.68 26.90
CA HIS A 116 1.34 18.43 28.27
C HIS A 116 0.41 17.21 28.43
N LEU A 117 -0.09 16.65 27.31
CA LEU A 117 -0.94 15.47 27.26
C LEU A 117 -0.16 14.18 27.02
N ILE A 118 1.11 14.25 26.61
CA ILE A 118 1.93 13.05 26.36
C ILE A 118 2.07 12.25 27.67
N GLY A 119 1.82 10.94 27.58
CA GLY A 119 1.78 10.02 28.72
C GLY A 119 0.46 10.03 29.50
N ARG A 120 -0.48 10.92 29.18
CA ARG A 120 -1.85 10.86 29.69
C ARG A 120 -2.63 9.77 28.95
N GLN A 121 -3.80 9.45 29.51
CA GLN A 121 -4.72 8.48 28.95
C GLN A 121 -6.09 9.12 28.78
N ILE A 122 -6.81 8.70 27.74
CA ILE A 122 -8.17 9.13 27.43
C ILE A 122 -9.06 7.91 27.29
N GLN A 123 -10.34 8.10 27.56
CA GLN A 123 -11.35 7.08 27.31
C GLN A 123 -11.74 7.09 25.83
N HIS A 124 -11.80 5.92 25.19
CA HIS A 124 -12.32 5.83 23.83
C HIS A 124 -13.82 6.20 23.80
N PRO A 125 -14.27 7.09 22.89
CA PRO A 125 -15.61 7.68 22.95
C PRO A 125 -16.74 6.68 22.68
N LEU A 126 -16.48 5.60 21.93
CA LEU A 126 -17.49 4.62 21.53
C LEU A 126 -17.27 3.21 22.09
N VAL A 127 -16.17 3.00 22.83
CA VAL A 127 -15.79 1.68 23.37
C VAL A 127 -15.51 1.89 24.85
N PRO A 128 -16.51 1.70 25.73
CA PRO A 128 -16.44 2.10 27.14
C PRO A 128 -15.31 1.45 27.95
N ASP A 129 -14.87 0.26 27.58
CA ASP A 129 -13.81 -0.46 28.31
C ASP A 129 -12.41 -0.17 27.76
N ARG A 130 -12.26 0.78 26.83
CA ARG A 130 -10.99 1.05 26.17
C ARG A 130 -10.37 2.38 26.58
N VAL A 131 -9.28 2.27 27.33
CA VAL A 131 -8.41 3.40 27.66
C VAL A 131 -7.27 3.47 26.67
N ILE A 132 -6.99 4.67 26.18
CA ILE A 132 -6.06 4.95 25.08
C ILE A 132 -4.96 5.91 25.58
N PRO A 133 -3.67 5.55 25.51
CA PRO A 133 -2.58 6.46 25.82
C PRO A 133 -2.38 7.51 24.73
N ILE A 134 -1.98 8.71 25.14
CA ILE A 134 -1.46 9.74 24.25
C ILE A 134 0.06 9.63 24.23
N VAL A 135 0.62 9.42 23.04
CA VAL A 135 2.06 9.20 22.82
C VAL A 135 2.67 10.31 21.98
N GLY A 136 3.94 10.62 22.24
CA GLY A 136 4.70 11.57 21.43
C GLY A 136 5.41 10.83 20.29
N ASP A 137 5.08 11.12 19.04
CA ASP A 137 5.79 10.56 17.88
C ASP A 137 6.04 11.61 16.79
N SER A 138 7.28 11.68 16.32
CA SER A 138 7.73 12.68 15.34
C SER A 138 7.19 12.45 13.93
N PHE A 139 6.55 11.30 13.64
CA PHE A 139 5.88 11.12 12.34
C PHE A 139 4.64 12.01 12.18
N VAL A 140 4.09 12.53 13.28
CA VAL A 140 2.88 13.36 13.25
C VAL A 140 3.20 14.74 12.70
N ASP A 141 2.57 15.09 11.58
CA ASP A 141 2.61 16.46 11.08
C ASP A 141 1.71 17.36 11.95
N ARG A 142 2.31 18.41 12.53
CA ARG A 142 1.64 19.38 13.38
C ARG A 142 0.63 20.24 12.62
N GLU A 143 0.92 20.51 11.35
CA GLU A 143 0.15 21.44 10.53
C GLU A 143 -1.01 20.73 9.81
N PHE A 144 -0.99 19.39 9.76
CA PHE A 144 -2.05 18.60 9.15
C PHE A 144 -3.19 18.29 10.13
N GLY A 145 -4.43 18.56 9.71
CA GLY A 145 -5.62 18.30 10.52
C GLY A 145 -5.58 19.06 11.85
N THR A 146 -5.66 18.32 12.96
CA THR A 146 -5.58 18.90 14.31
C THR A 146 -4.16 18.87 14.90
N GLY A 147 -3.19 18.24 14.23
CA GLY A 147 -1.88 17.92 14.80
C GLY A 147 -1.88 16.72 15.77
N ALA A 148 -2.99 15.99 15.85
CA ALA A 148 -3.10 14.72 16.57
C ALA A 148 -3.75 13.65 15.68
N VAL A 149 -3.22 12.43 15.76
CA VAL A 149 -3.57 11.32 14.89
C VAL A 149 -3.97 10.13 15.75
N LYS A 150 -5.14 9.54 15.48
CA LYS A 150 -5.53 8.26 16.09
C LYS A 150 -4.57 7.17 15.61
N LEU A 151 -4.21 6.24 16.48
CA LEU A 151 -3.42 5.08 16.12
C LEU A 151 -4.30 3.83 16.13
N THR A 152 -4.46 3.22 14.96
CA THR A 152 -5.15 1.94 14.77
C THR A 152 -4.20 0.88 14.18
N PRO A 153 -3.26 0.33 14.97
CA PRO A 153 -2.15 -0.48 14.45
C PRO A 153 -2.55 -1.70 13.59
N ALA A 154 -3.75 -2.25 13.79
CA ALA A 154 -4.21 -3.40 13.01
C ALA A 154 -4.79 -3.05 11.63
N HIS A 155 -4.89 -1.77 11.27
CA HIS A 155 -5.63 -1.30 10.08
C HIS A 155 -4.93 -0.20 9.26
N ASP A 156 -3.75 0.26 9.66
CA ASP A 156 -2.94 1.22 8.92
C ASP A 156 -1.44 0.95 9.11
N TYR A 157 -0.66 1.06 8.03
CA TYR A 157 0.78 0.74 8.04
C TYR A 157 1.59 1.72 8.89
N THR A 158 1.25 3.01 8.86
CA THR A 158 1.93 4.04 9.66
C THR A 158 1.60 3.84 11.14
N ASP A 159 0.32 3.57 11.44
CA ASP A 159 -0.14 3.30 12.80
C ASP A 159 0.47 2.00 13.35
N TRP A 160 0.69 0.99 12.50
CA TRP A 160 1.37 -0.24 12.90
C TRP A 160 2.79 0.02 13.36
N GLU A 161 3.57 0.78 12.58
CA GLU A 161 4.94 1.12 12.96
C GLU A 161 5.00 1.97 14.23
N ALA A 162 4.11 2.96 14.36
CA ALA A 162 3.97 3.74 15.59
C ALA A 162 3.57 2.85 16.78
N GLY A 163 2.62 1.94 16.58
CA GLY A 163 2.20 0.96 17.58
C GLY A 163 3.34 0.08 18.06
N LEU A 164 4.23 -0.35 17.16
CA LEU A 164 5.44 -1.10 17.53
C LEU A 164 6.41 -0.25 18.36
N ARG A 165 6.67 1.00 17.96
CA ARG A 165 7.57 1.92 18.69
C ARG A 165 7.08 2.23 20.10
N HIS A 166 5.77 2.36 20.28
CA HIS A 166 5.13 2.74 21.54
C HIS A 166 4.49 1.57 22.29
N HIS A 167 4.73 0.33 21.86
CA HIS A 167 4.19 -0.89 22.45
C HIS A 167 2.66 -0.92 22.60
N LEU A 168 1.95 -0.38 21.61
CA LEU A 168 0.50 -0.36 21.59
C LEU A 168 -0.08 -1.71 21.13
N PRO A 169 -1.18 -2.18 21.74
CA PRO A 169 -1.90 -3.34 21.25
C PRO A 169 -2.41 -3.14 19.82
N ALA A 170 -2.47 -4.22 19.04
CA ALA A 170 -3.11 -4.23 17.73
C ALA A 170 -4.46 -4.94 17.84
N ILE A 171 -5.57 -4.20 17.70
CA ILE A 171 -6.93 -4.74 17.79
C ILE A 171 -7.54 -4.77 16.38
N SER A 172 -7.76 -5.98 15.86
CA SER A 172 -8.41 -6.16 14.55
C SER A 172 -9.93 -6.06 14.68
N VAL A 173 -10.49 -4.96 14.16
CA VAL A 173 -11.92 -4.65 14.20
C VAL A 173 -12.64 -4.94 12.88
N ILE A 174 -11.91 -5.24 11.80
CA ILE A 174 -12.47 -5.63 10.51
C ILE A 174 -11.97 -7.04 10.16
N ASP A 175 -12.88 -7.93 9.78
CA ASP A 175 -12.59 -9.30 9.37
C ASP A 175 -12.21 -9.44 7.88
N GLU A 176 -11.90 -10.66 7.46
CA GLU A 176 -11.53 -10.97 6.07
C GLU A 176 -12.61 -10.61 5.05
N ALA A 177 -13.89 -10.67 5.44
CA ALA A 177 -15.03 -10.36 4.60
C ALA A 177 -15.38 -8.87 4.62
N GLY A 178 -14.62 -8.04 5.33
CA GLY A 178 -14.87 -6.60 5.45
C GLY A 178 -16.03 -6.26 6.40
N ASN A 179 -16.41 -7.18 7.30
CA ASN A 179 -17.37 -6.92 8.36
C ASN A 179 -16.67 -6.58 9.67
N MET A 180 -17.34 -5.81 10.51
CA MET A 180 -16.84 -5.45 11.83
C MET A 180 -16.85 -6.66 12.76
N THR A 181 -15.76 -6.91 13.48
CA THR A 181 -15.65 -7.99 14.47
C THR A 181 -16.33 -7.62 15.77
N SER A 182 -16.43 -8.56 16.71
CA SER A 182 -16.91 -8.28 18.08
C SER A 182 -16.04 -7.26 18.83
N ALA A 183 -14.75 -7.13 18.46
CA ALA A 183 -13.84 -6.16 19.05
C ALA A 183 -14.18 -4.70 18.69
N ALA A 184 -15.00 -4.50 17.66
CA ALA A 184 -15.55 -3.20 17.30
C ALA A 184 -16.63 -2.72 18.29
N GLY A 185 -17.07 -3.57 19.21
CA GLY A 185 -18.15 -3.31 20.16
C GLY A 185 -19.51 -3.82 19.68
N PRO A 186 -20.45 -4.06 20.62
CA PRO A 186 -21.73 -4.72 20.32
C PRO A 186 -22.62 -3.93 19.37
N GLN A 187 -22.47 -2.60 19.32
CA GLN A 187 -23.22 -1.73 18.42
C GLN A 187 -22.81 -1.91 16.94
N PHE A 188 -21.57 -2.30 16.68
CA PHE A 188 -20.99 -2.30 15.33
C PHE A 188 -20.72 -3.70 14.80
N ALA A 189 -20.58 -4.69 15.68
CA ALA A 189 -20.27 -6.07 15.32
C ALA A 189 -21.23 -6.61 14.24
N GLY A 190 -20.67 -7.24 13.20
CA GLY A 190 -21.39 -7.80 12.06
C GLY A 190 -21.76 -6.79 10.97
N MET A 191 -21.62 -5.47 11.20
CA MET A 191 -21.86 -4.47 10.16
C MET A 191 -20.76 -4.51 9.09
N LYS A 192 -21.09 -4.20 7.83
CA LYS A 192 -20.08 -3.95 6.80
C LYS A 192 -19.27 -2.70 7.14
N ARG A 193 -17.94 -2.69 6.93
CA ARG A 193 -17.03 -1.59 7.32
C ARG A 193 -17.48 -0.19 6.89
N PHE A 194 -17.95 0.00 5.66
CA PHE A 194 -18.43 1.33 5.20
C PHE A 194 -19.83 1.70 5.71
N HIS A 195 -20.66 0.74 6.10
CA HIS A 195 -21.88 1.03 6.86
C HIS A 195 -21.52 1.42 8.30
N ALA A 196 -20.54 0.73 8.91
CA ALA A 196 -20.02 1.09 10.22
C ALA A 196 -19.43 2.52 10.21
N ARG A 197 -18.75 2.96 9.14
CA ARG A 197 -18.28 4.36 8.99
C ARG A 197 -19.40 5.37 9.21
N VAL A 198 -20.54 5.16 8.57
CA VAL A 198 -21.71 6.03 8.69
C VAL A 198 -22.29 5.98 10.10
N GLN A 199 -22.40 4.78 10.68
CA GLN A 199 -22.94 4.59 12.02
C GLN A 199 -22.05 5.20 13.12
N VAL A 200 -20.73 5.09 12.97
CA VAL A 200 -19.73 5.69 13.84
C VAL A 200 -19.87 7.21 13.84
N ARG A 201 -19.98 7.83 12.64
CA ARG A 201 -20.26 9.27 12.52
C ARG A 201 -21.52 9.67 13.29
N THR A 202 -22.63 8.97 13.07
CA THR A 202 -23.89 9.26 13.76
C THR A 202 -23.79 9.09 15.28
N ALA A 203 -23.03 8.10 15.76
CA ALA A 203 -22.80 7.93 17.19
C ALA A 203 -21.99 9.10 17.78
N LEU A 204 -21.01 9.62 17.04
CA LEU A 204 -20.17 10.75 17.47
C LEU A 204 -20.92 12.08 17.42
N GLU A 205 -21.83 12.25 16.45
CA GLU A 205 -22.80 13.36 16.42
C GLU A 205 -23.73 13.32 17.64
N ALA A 206 -24.28 12.14 17.98
CA ALA A 206 -25.16 11.98 19.13
C ALA A 206 -24.46 12.27 20.47
N LEU A 207 -23.16 12.00 20.55
CA LEU A 207 -22.32 12.35 21.71
C LEU A 207 -21.83 13.80 21.70
N GLY A 208 -22.12 14.57 20.64
CA GLY A 208 -21.62 15.94 20.48
C GLY A 208 -20.10 16.02 20.36
N LEU A 209 -19.45 14.97 19.87
CA LEU A 209 -17.99 14.88 19.70
C LEU A 209 -17.54 15.15 18.26
N PHE A 210 -18.45 15.02 17.31
CA PHE A 210 -18.21 15.36 15.91
C PHE A 210 -18.04 16.88 15.74
N ARG A 211 -17.00 17.31 15.01
CA ARG A 211 -16.66 18.73 14.79
C ARG A 211 -16.77 19.16 13.33
N GLY A 212 -17.03 18.22 12.42
CA GLY A 212 -17.32 18.49 11.02
C GLY A 212 -16.50 17.65 10.06
N GLU A 213 -16.71 17.90 8.77
CA GLU A 213 -16.03 17.26 7.64
C GLU A 213 -15.48 18.35 6.73
N GLN A 214 -14.29 18.10 6.18
CA GLN A 214 -13.70 18.94 5.13
C GLN A 214 -13.18 18.07 3.99
N ASP A 215 -13.20 18.64 2.78
CA ASP A 215 -12.64 17.99 1.61
C ASP A 215 -11.13 17.77 1.82
N ASN A 216 -10.68 16.57 1.52
CA ASN A 216 -9.32 16.14 1.76
C ASN A 216 -8.80 15.33 0.57
N PRO A 217 -7.84 15.87 -0.21
CA PRO A 217 -7.15 15.11 -1.22
C PRO A 217 -6.52 13.85 -0.61
N MET A 218 -6.68 12.71 -1.27
CA MET A 218 -6.15 11.44 -0.76
C MET A 218 -5.89 10.44 -1.87
N VAL A 219 -5.09 9.41 -1.55
CA VAL A 219 -4.87 8.25 -2.43
C VAL A 219 -5.60 7.05 -1.85
N VAL A 220 -6.50 6.48 -2.65
CA VAL A 220 -7.26 5.28 -2.29
C VAL A 220 -6.62 4.06 -2.97
N PRO A 221 -6.17 3.04 -2.22
CA PRO A 221 -5.67 1.80 -2.79
C PRO A 221 -6.83 0.92 -3.25
N VAL A 222 -6.79 0.49 -4.51
CA VAL A 222 -7.84 -0.29 -5.18
C VAL A 222 -7.25 -1.59 -5.68
N CYS A 223 -7.96 -2.70 -5.48
CA CYS A 223 -7.58 -3.99 -6.05
C CYS A 223 -7.68 -3.93 -7.57
N SER A 224 -6.59 -4.18 -8.28
CA SER A 224 -6.57 -4.22 -9.74
C SER A 224 -7.55 -5.23 -10.34
N ARG A 225 -7.85 -6.32 -9.61
CA ARG A 225 -8.74 -7.40 -10.04
C ARG A 225 -10.19 -7.18 -9.65
N SER A 226 -10.50 -7.06 -8.36
CA SER A 226 -11.89 -6.94 -7.89
C SER A 226 -12.44 -5.52 -7.95
N LYS A 227 -11.57 -4.52 -8.10
CA LYS A 227 -11.92 -3.09 -7.97
C LYS A 227 -12.44 -2.69 -6.59
N ASP A 228 -12.24 -3.56 -5.59
CA ASP A 228 -12.53 -3.28 -4.18
C ASP A 228 -11.45 -2.40 -3.55
N ILE A 229 -11.81 -1.70 -2.47
CA ILE A 229 -10.88 -0.90 -1.68
C ILE A 229 -10.07 -1.81 -0.78
N ILE A 230 -8.76 -1.63 -0.79
CA ILE A 230 -7.82 -2.47 -0.03
C ILE A 230 -7.94 -2.20 1.46
N GLU A 231 -8.05 -3.27 2.23
CA GLU A 231 -7.96 -3.25 3.69
C GLU A 231 -6.56 -3.68 4.13
N PRO A 232 -5.85 -2.88 4.93
CA PRO A 232 -4.72 -3.41 5.68
C PRO A 232 -5.25 -4.36 6.77
N LEU A 233 -4.89 -5.64 6.71
CA LEU A 233 -5.22 -6.62 7.74
C LEU A 233 -3.97 -7.29 8.31
N LEU A 234 -3.97 -7.53 9.61
CA LEU A 234 -2.90 -8.25 10.29
C LEU A 234 -3.04 -9.76 10.04
N LYS A 235 -2.15 -10.34 9.21
CA LYS A 235 -2.22 -11.75 8.80
C LYS A 235 -0.86 -12.46 8.86
N PRO A 236 -0.82 -13.74 9.29
CA PRO A 236 0.39 -14.53 9.28
C PRO A 236 0.67 -15.07 7.87
N GLN A 237 1.45 -14.33 7.08
CA GLN A 237 1.77 -14.66 5.69
C GLN A 237 3.24 -15.08 5.50
N TRP A 238 3.52 -15.65 4.32
CA TRP A 238 4.86 -15.94 3.86
C TRP A 238 5.45 -14.73 3.14
N TYR A 239 6.69 -14.38 3.50
CA TYR A 239 7.44 -13.28 2.91
C TYR A 239 8.77 -13.80 2.39
N MET A 240 9.32 -13.11 1.39
CA MET A 240 10.65 -13.36 0.85
C MET A 240 11.53 -12.13 1.13
N ARG A 241 12.73 -12.33 1.68
CA ARG A 241 13.73 -11.26 1.81
C ARG A 241 14.30 -10.94 0.44
N CYS A 242 13.83 -9.85 -0.16
CA CYS A 242 14.28 -9.44 -1.49
C CYS A 242 15.47 -8.46 -1.48
N GLN A 243 15.82 -7.86 -0.33
CA GLN A 243 16.77 -6.75 -0.28
C GLN A 243 18.13 -7.10 -0.88
N GLU A 244 18.79 -8.14 -0.38
CA GLU A 244 20.12 -8.53 -0.86
C GLU A 244 20.10 -8.95 -2.35
N MET A 245 19.04 -9.65 -2.77
CA MET A 245 18.85 -10.03 -4.18
C MET A 245 18.68 -8.80 -5.07
N ALA A 246 17.93 -7.79 -4.60
CA ALA A 246 17.73 -6.53 -5.30
C ALA A 246 19.04 -5.74 -5.40
N ASP A 247 19.80 -5.63 -4.32
CA ASP A 247 21.07 -4.92 -4.28
C ASP A 247 22.08 -5.54 -5.26
N GLN A 248 22.16 -6.88 -5.29
CA GLN A 248 23.01 -7.59 -6.24
C GLN A 248 22.54 -7.40 -7.68
N ALA A 249 21.24 -7.46 -7.96
CA ALA A 249 20.69 -7.21 -9.29
C ALA A 249 21.00 -5.79 -9.79
N ILE A 250 20.85 -4.79 -8.92
CA ILE A 250 21.19 -3.39 -9.21
C ILE A 250 22.66 -3.25 -9.56
N LYS A 251 23.55 -3.88 -8.78
CA LYS A 251 24.99 -3.86 -9.00
C LYS A 251 25.36 -4.43 -10.38
N GLU A 252 24.82 -5.60 -10.73
CA GLU A 252 25.10 -6.25 -12.02
C GLU A 252 24.55 -5.44 -13.20
N VAL A 253 23.32 -4.93 -13.10
CA VAL A 253 22.74 -4.08 -14.16
C VAL A 253 23.52 -2.78 -14.32
N GLY A 254 23.95 -2.15 -13.22
CA GLY A 254 24.80 -0.97 -13.25
C GLY A 254 26.14 -1.22 -13.94
N ALA A 255 26.77 -2.37 -13.68
CA ALA A 255 28.01 -2.77 -14.34
C ALA A 255 27.82 -3.02 -15.85
N LEU A 256 26.70 -3.63 -16.26
CA LEU A 256 26.34 -3.85 -17.66
C LEU A 256 26.10 -2.55 -18.42
N ILE A 257 25.45 -1.55 -17.80
CA ILE A 257 25.24 -0.22 -18.38
C ILE A 257 26.58 0.49 -18.57
N SER A 258 27.48 0.44 -17.57
CA SER A 258 28.82 1.04 -17.66
C SER A 258 29.66 0.41 -18.79
N THR A 259 29.61 -0.93 -18.92
CA THR A 259 30.30 -1.69 -19.98
C THR A 259 29.74 -1.39 -21.37
N THR A 260 28.41 -1.21 -21.49
CA THR A 260 27.75 -0.82 -22.74
C THR A 260 28.09 0.61 -23.17
N ILE A 261 28.28 1.52 -22.21
CA ILE A 261 28.71 2.90 -22.48
C ILE A 261 30.20 2.92 -22.90
N GLN A 262 31.06 2.13 -22.28
CA GLN A 262 32.47 1.99 -22.70
C GLN A 262 32.62 1.37 -24.09
N THR A 263 31.85 0.33 -24.41
CA THR A 263 31.85 -0.24 -25.77
C THR A 263 31.31 0.75 -26.81
N LYS A 264 30.26 1.53 -26.52
CA LYS A 264 29.81 2.61 -27.43
C LYS A 264 30.83 3.74 -27.59
N ARG A 265 31.64 4.06 -26.57
CA ARG A 265 32.74 5.05 -26.69
C ARG A 265 33.91 4.55 -27.52
N ASN A 266 34.16 3.24 -27.56
CA ASN A 266 35.22 2.64 -28.38
C ASN A 266 34.82 2.46 -29.86
N TYR A 267 33.54 2.65 -30.21
CA TYR A 267 33.06 2.69 -31.60
C TYR A 267 32.68 4.10 -32.03
N SER A 268 33.65 5.02 -32.06
CA SER A 268 33.63 6.15 -32.99
C SER A 268 35.02 6.75 -33.10
N VAL A 269 35.76 6.43 -34.18
CA VAL A 269 36.37 7.36 -35.13
C VAL A 269 37.04 6.53 -36.24
N CYS A 270 36.28 6.20 -37.30
CA CYS A 270 36.88 6.06 -38.63
C CYS A 270 36.34 7.25 -39.44
N LYS A 271 36.97 8.42 -39.25
CA LYS A 271 36.71 9.61 -40.06
C LYS A 271 37.28 9.37 -41.46
N THR A 272 36.48 8.81 -42.35
CA THR A 272 36.76 8.87 -43.79
C THR A 272 36.53 10.32 -44.23
N ILE A 273 37.63 11.00 -44.54
CA ILE A 273 37.65 12.36 -45.08
C ILE A 273 37.05 12.31 -46.48
N PHE A 274 35.83 12.80 -46.67
CA PHE A 274 35.32 13.18 -47.99
C PHE A 274 35.64 14.66 -48.21
N LYS A 275 36.56 14.94 -49.15
CA LYS A 275 36.76 16.28 -49.71
C LYS A 275 35.56 16.64 -50.60
N PRO A 276 35.05 17.88 -50.59
CA PRO A 276 34.06 18.32 -51.55
C PRO A 276 34.73 18.50 -52.92
N LEU A 277 34.17 17.89 -53.95
CA LEU A 277 34.57 18.12 -55.35
C LEU A 277 34.00 19.46 -55.82
N SER A 278 34.89 20.37 -56.18
CA SER A 278 34.59 21.60 -56.91
C SER A 278 34.18 21.28 -58.34
N SER A 279 33.18 22.00 -58.83
CA SER A 279 32.69 21.99 -60.20
C SER A 279 33.76 22.42 -61.20
N THR A 280 34.21 21.51 -62.07
CA THR A 280 34.54 21.70 -63.50
C THR A 280 35.05 20.38 -64.09
N ASP A 281 34.83 20.20 -65.40
CA ASP A 281 35.45 19.22 -66.31
C ASP A 281 34.66 17.94 -66.66
N PHE A 282 33.75 18.15 -67.63
CA PHE A 282 33.59 17.41 -68.89
C PHE A 282 34.43 16.14 -69.13
N GLY A 283 33.77 15.11 -69.68
CA GLY A 283 34.44 14.14 -70.57
C GLY A 283 33.78 12.77 -70.69
N CYS A 284 32.74 12.67 -71.53
CA CYS A 284 32.45 11.42 -72.25
C CYS A 284 33.54 11.24 -73.33
N PRO A 285 34.08 10.02 -73.59
CA PRO A 285 33.51 9.22 -74.67
C PRO A 285 33.62 7.67 -74.51
N PHE A 286 32.67 7.03 -75.17
CA PHE A 286 32.59 5.67 -75.76
C PHE A 286 33.75 4.67 -75.62
N GLY A 287 33.33 3.41 -75.36
CA GLY A 287 33.96 2.14 -75.72
C GLY A 287 32.94 1.02 -75.57
#